data_AF-A0A8H7TJE4-F1
#
_entry.id   AF-A0A8H7TJE4-F1
#
_cell.length_a   1.000
_cell.length_b   1.000
_cell.length_c   1.000
_cell.angle_alpha   90.00
_cell.angle_beta   90.00
_cell.angle_gamma   90.00
#
_symmetry.space_group_name_H-M   'P 1'
#
loop_
_entity.id
_entity.type
_entity.pdbx_description
1 polymer ?
#
loop_
_entity_poly.entity_id
_entity_poly.type
_entity_poly.pdbx_seq_one_letter_code
_entity_poly.pdbx_strand_id
1 'polypeptide(L)'
;MMSVADHETGGLTLPSGYDPRRLKDVKQSAEHLKSLWDKYGGDDRRGFLVSEILPAYALSDATDGEIEALLAGDFVANLAKFLNDRIGVEWSTGDHTAVDTVLYSYGAGKMGDELKKTLAGNWDNVDITRFMEKALQVSLDEVTELLRAA
;
A
#
# COMPACT_ATOMS: atom_id res chain seq x y z
N MET A 1 -20.96 2.01 8.08
CA MET A 1 -19.59 2.09 7.52
C MET A 1 -19.34 0.82 6.73
N MET A 2 -18.76 0.94 5.54
CA MET A 2 -18.23 -0.18 4.78
C MET A 2 -16.83 0.19 4.32
N SER A 3 -15.91 -0.76 4.32
CA SER A 3 -14.51 -0.58 3.95
C SER A 3 -14.03 -1.83 3.24
N VAL A 4 -13.48 -1.67 2.05
CA VAL A 4 -12.93 -2.73 1.21
C VAL A 4 -11.86 -2.12 0.34
N ALA A 5 -10.82 -2.88 0.00
CA ALA A 5 -9.86 -2.46 -1.02
C ALA A 5 -10.42 -2.74 -2.40
N ASP A 6 -10.13 -1.87 -3.36
CA ASP A 6 -10.50 -2.06 -4.76
C ASP A 6 -9.75 -3.23 -5.40
N HIS A 7 -8.48 -3.45 -5.01
CA HIS A 7 -7.68 -4.63 -5.35
C HIS A 7 -6.48 -4.81 -4.39
N GLU A 8 -5.78 -5.95 -4.49
CA GLU A 8 -4.43 -6.10 -3.94
C GLU A 8 -3.39 -5.52 -4.91
N THR A 9 -2.26 -5.05 -4.41
CA THR A 9 -1.15 -4.54 -5.24
C THR A 9 0.20 -5.07 -4.78
N GLY A 10 1.00 -5.52 -5.74
CA GLY A 10 2.39 -5.95 -5.56
C GLY A 10 2.55 -7.45 -5.31
N GLY A 11 1.46 -8.16 -5.01
CA GLY A 11 1.50 -9.56 -4.61
C GLY A 11 2.44 -9.76 -3.43
N LEU A 12 2.22 -8.97 -2.37
CA LEU A 12 3.02 -8.98 -1.17
C LEU A 12 2.89 -10.34 -0.47
N THR A 13 4.03 -10.93 -0.12
CA THR A 13 4.07 -12.15 0.69
C THR A 13 4.92 -11.95 1.93
N LEU A 14 4.55 -12.69 2.98
CA LEU A 14 5.26 -12.72 4.27
C LEU A 14 5.81 -14.14 4.51
N PRO A 15 6.94 -14.51 3.89
CA PRO A 15 7.58 -15.81 4.12
C PRO A 15 7.96 -16.07 5.58
N SER A 16 8.37 -17.31 5.85
CA SER A 16 8.95 -17.67 7.15
C SER A 16 10.18 -16.81 7.44
N GLY A 17 10.22 -16.20 8.63
CA GLY A 17 11.29 -15.28 9.02
C GLY A 17 10.96 -13.80 8.84
N TYR A 18 9.76 -13.46 8.34
CA TYR A 18 9.27 -12.08 8.32
C TYR A 18 9.34 -11.42 9.71
N ASP A 19 9.95 -10.23 9.78
CA ASP A 19 10.06 -9.43 11.00
C ASP A 19 9.72 -7.95 10.74
N PRO A 20 8.51 -7.50 11.13
CA PRO A 20 8.07 -6.13 10.87
C PRO A 20 8.75 -5.08 11.77
N ARG A 21 9.52 -5.47 12.80
CA ARG A 21 9.96 -4.54 13.85
C ARG A 21 10.79 -3.38 13.32
N ARG A 22 11.52 -3.58 12.22
CA ARG A 22 12.32 -2.54 11.57
C ARG A 22 11.45 -1.50 10.83
N LEU A 23 10.25 -1.87 10.36
CA LEU A 23 9.36 -0.94 9.64
C LEU A 23 8.98 0.28 10.48
N LYS A 24 8.91 0.15 11.81
CA LYS A 24 8.62 1.27 12.72
C LYS A 24 9.67 2.39 12.64
N ASP A 25 10.88 2.05 12.21
CA ASP A 25 12.03 2.96 12.17
C ASP A 25 12.17 3.64 10.80
N VAL A 26 11.40 3.22 9.78
CA VAL A 26 11.28 3.92 8.50
C VAL A 26 10.49 5.22 8.73
N LYS A 27 11.11 6.38 8.44
CA LYS A 27 10.54 7.71 8.68
C LYS A 27 10.13 8.44 7.41
N GLN A 28 10.62 8.01 6.26
CA GLN A 28 10.35 8.65 4.96
C GLN A 28 10.16 7.59 3.87
N SER A 29 9.31 7.86 2.88
CA SER A 29 9.12 6.95 1.75
C SER A 29 10.32 6.97 0.79
N ALA A 30 10.48 5.91 0.00
CA ALA A 30 11.56 5.82 -0.97
C ALA A 30 11.47 6.95 -2.01
N GLU A 31 10.26 7.37 -2.41
CA GLU A 31 10.02 8.46 -3.36
C GLU A 31 10.47 9.80 -2.79
N HIS A 32 10.19 10.05 -1.50
CA HIS A 32 10.66 11.27 -0.84
C HIS A 32 12.19 11.29 -0.76
N LEU A 33 12.79 10.17 -0.35
CA LEU A 33 14.25 10.03 -0.28
C LEU A 33 14.90 10.15 -1.66
N LYS A 34 14.26 9.63 -2.71
CA LYS A 34 14.69 9.81 -4.10
C LYS A 34 14.68 11.29 -4.49
N SER A 35 13.63 12.01 -4.14
CA SER A 35 13.53 13.46 -4.39
C SER A 35 14.65 14.24 -3.70
N LEU A 36 15.01 13.86 -2.46
CA LEU A 36 16.16 14.43 -1.75
C LEU A 36 17.50 14.06 -2.42
N TRP A 37 17.66 12.80 -2.79
CA TRP A 37 18.84 12.26 -3.47
C TRP A 37 19.11 12.93 -4.82
N ASP A 38 18.07 13.14 -5.62
CA ASP A 38 18.17 13.76 -6.94
C ASP A 38 18.46 15.27 -6.82
N LYS A 39 17.96 15.93 -5.77
CA LYS A 39 18.16 17.37 -5.53
C LYS A 39 19.45 17.70 -4.80
N TYR A 40 20.15 16.71 -4.26
CA TYR A 40 21.40 16.94 -3.55
C TYR A 40 22.49 17.42 -4.51
N GLY A 41 22.87 18.69 -4.37
CA GLY A 41 23.90 19.35 -5.18
C GLY A 41 25.23 19.57 -4.47
N GLY A 42 25.44 18.95 -3.29
CA GLY A 42 26.72 18.99 -2.59
C GLY A 42 27.74 18.00 -3.16
N ASP A 43 29.00 18.18 -2.79
CA ASP A 43 30.11 17.36 -3.30
C ASP A 43 30.22 15.98 -2.61
N ASP A 44 29.66 15.83 -1.40
CA ASP A 44 29.76 14.60 -0.61
C ASP A 44 28.46 13.77 -0.65
N ARG A 45 28.19 13.17 -1.82
CA ARG A 45 27.03 12.28 -2.00
C ARG A 45 27.04 11.08 -1.06
N ARG A 46 28.23 10.51 -0.77
CA ARG A 46 28.36 9.37 0.14
C ARG A 46 27.99 9.77 1.56
N GLY A 47 28.52 10.88 2.05
CA GLY A 47 28.19 11.40 3.37
C GLY A 47 26.70 11.68 3.50
N PHE A 48 26.09 12.32 2.49
CA PHE A 48 24.64 12.56 2.46
C PHE A 48 23.82 11.25 2.51
N LEU A 49 24.23 10.23 1.74
CA LEU A 49 23.60 8.92 1.77
C LEU A 49 23.64 8.30 3.17
N VAL A 50 24.82 8.29 3.80
CA VAL A 50 25.05 7.61 5.09
C VAL A 50 24.42 8.36 6.27
N SER A 51 24.46 9.69 6.26
CA SER A 51 23.99 10.51 7.39
C SER A 51 22.49 10.84 7.34
N GLU A 52 21.92 11.02 6.15
CA GLU A 52 20.55 11.52 6.00
C GLU A 52 19.61 10.44 5.46
N ILE A 53 19.98 9.79 4.35
CA ILE A 53 19.08 8.87 3.64
C ILE A 53 18.93 7.52 4.37
N LEU A 54 20.05 6.84 4.63
CA LEU A 54 20.03 5.49 5.20
C LEU A 54 19.32 5.42 6.57
N PRO A 55 19.56 6.36 7.51
CA PRO A 55 18.83 6.37 8.77
C PRO A 55 17.33 6.60 8.60
N ALA A 56 16.92 7.45 7.67
CA ALA A 56 15.50 7.74 7.41
C ALA A 56 14.74 6.54 6.81
N TYR A 57 15.44 5.57 6.22
CA TYR A 57 14.87 4.34 5.66
C TYR A 57 15.16 3.08 6.49
N ALA A 58 15.59 3.24 7.74
CA ALA A 58 15.96 2.14 8.65
C ALA A 58 17.09 1.23 8.11
N LEU A 59 18.05 1.81 7.40
CA LEU A 59 19.22 1.16 6.80
C LEU A 59 20.55 1.72 7.33
N SER A 60 20.58 2.24 8.56
CA SER A 60 21.83 2.74 9.19
C SER A 60 22.93 1.66 9.30
N ASP A 61 22.55 0.39 9.21
CA ASP A 61 23.44 -0.78 9.19
C ASP A 61 23.79 -1.24 7.76
N ALA A 62 23.65 -0.39 6.75
CA ALA A 62 24.07 -0.72 5.38
C ALA A 62 25.58 -1.00 5.34
N THR A 63 25.93 -2.07 4.65
CA THR A 63 27.32 -2.44 4.36
C THR A 63 27.93 -1.52 3.31
N ASP A 64 29.26 -1.47 3.22
CA ASP A 64 29.92 -0.70 2.15
C ASP A 64 29.47 -1.15 0.76
N GLY A 65 29.23 -2.44 0.55
CA GLY A 65 28.72 -2.95 -0.73
C GLY A 65 27.31 -2.46 -1.07
N GLU A 66 26.42 -2.35 -0.09
CA GLU A 66 25.08 -1.78 -0.26
C GLU A 66 25.15 -0.27 -0.54
N ILE A 67 26.07 0.43 0.13
CA ILE A 67 26.33 1.85 -0.12
C ILE A 67 26.82 2.05 -1.56
N GLU A 68 27.79 1.26 -2.04
CA GLU A 68 28.25 1.33 -3.43
C GLU A 68 27.11 1.03 -4.43
N ALA A 69 26.27 0.03 -4.15
CA ALA A 69 25.13 -0.28 -5.00
C ALA A 69 24.12 0.87 -5.09
N LEU A 70 23.87 1.58 -3.99
CA LEU A 70 23.00 2.77 -3.97
C LEU A 70 23.61 3.96 -4.71
N LEU A 71 24.95 4.08 -4.72
CA LEU A 71 25.65 5.13 -5.45
C LEU A 71 25.67 4.91 -6.97
N ALA A 72 25.75 3.64 -7.41
CA ALA A 72 25.95 3.28 -8.81
C ALA A 72 24.69 2.81 -9.57
N GLY A 73 23.64 2.37 -8.85
CA GLY A 73 22.49 1.68 -9.43
C GLY A 73 21.16 2.41 -9.33
N ASP A 74 20.07 1.66 -9.53
CA ASP A 74 18.71 2.15 -9.27
C ASP A 74 18.52 2.35 -7.77
N PHE A 75 18.59 3.62 -7.36
CA PHE A 75 18.51 4.03 -5.98
C PHE A 75 17.24 3.54 -5.27
N VAL A 76 16.08 3.63 -5.90
CA VAL A 76 14.80 3.25 -5.28
C VAL A 76 14.68 1.74 -5.19
N ALA A 77 15.01 1.04 -6.27
CA ALA A 77 14.96 -0.42 -6.27
C ALA A 77 15.93 -1.01 -5.23
N ASN A 78 17.14 -0.44 -5.11
CA ASN A 78 18.12 -0.88 -4.12
C ASN A 78 17.69 -0.57 -2.69
N LEU A 79 17.15 0.63 -2.40
CA LEU A 79 16.59 0.94 -1.08
C LEU A 79 15.50 -0.05 -0.68
N ALA A 80 14.53 -0.27 -1.57
CA ALA A 80 13.43 -1.20 -1.33
C ALA A 80 13.94 -2.62 -1.11
N LYS A 81 14.86 -3.09 -1.97
CA LYS A 81 15.46 -4.42 -1.84
C LYS A 81 16.16 -4.60 -0.49
N PHE A 82 17.02 -3.67 -0.08
CA PHE A 82 17.80 -3.81 1.15
C PHE A 82 16.94 -3.77 2.41
N LEU A 83 15.84 -3.00 2.39
CA LEU A 83 14.85 -3.05 3.46
C LEU A 83 14.10 -4.39 3.43
N ASN A 84 13.62 -4.83 2.26
CA ASN A 84 12.89 -6.08 2.08
C ASN A 84 13.70 -7.29 2.57
N ASP A 85 15.00 -7.36 2.24
CA ASP A 85 15.91 -8.41 2.69
C ASP A 85 16.02 -8.45 4.22
N ARG A 86 16.01 -7.29 4.89
CA ARG A 86 16.10 -7.18 6.36
C ARG A 86 14.80 -7.55 7.07
N ILE A 87 13.65 -7.30 6.45
CA ILE A 87 12.33 -7.58 7.05
C ILE A 87 11.74 -8.91 6.59
N GLY A 88 12.32 -9.54 5.56
CA GLY A 88 11.85 -10.82 5.04
C GLY A 88 10.50 -10.74 4.34
N VAL A 89 10.29 -9.73 3.48
CA VAL A 89 9.11 -9.65 2.59
C VAL A 89 9.52 -9.87 1.15
N GLU A 90 8.60 -10.43 0.36
CA GLU A 90 8.79 -10.62 -1.07
C GLU A 90 7.59 -10.06 -1.85
N TRP A 91 7.87 -9.65 -3.09
CA TRP A 91 6.90 -9.06 -4.02
C TRP A 91 6.97 -9.84 -5.33
N SER A 92 5.82 -10.15 -5.91
CA SER A 92 5.75 -10.92 -7.16
C SER A 92 5.55 -10.05 -8.40
N THR A 93 5.08 -8.81 -8.22
CA THR A 93 4.83 -7.86 -9.31
C THR A 93 4.95 -6.42 -8.81
N GLY A 94 5.06 -5.47 -9.73
CA GLY A 94 4.88 -4.03 -9.47
C GLY A 94 3.47 -3.53 -9.76
N ASP A 95 2.55 -4.43 -10.10
CA ASP A 95 1.18 -4.15 -10.56
C ASP A 95 0.13 -4.76 -9.60
N HIS A 96 -1.14 -4.72 -9.97
CA HIS A 96 -2.25 -5.30 -9.21
C HIS A 96 -2.20 -6.83 -9.22
N THR A 97 -2.83 -7.45 -8.21
CA THR A 97 -3.12 -8.89 -8.24
C THR A 97 -4.60 -9.17 -7.97
N ALA A 98 -5.07 -10.33 -8.43
CA ALA A 98 -6.48 -10.71 -8.46
C ALA A 98 -6.94 -11.46 -7.20
N VAL A 99 -6.33 -11.21 -6.04
CA VAL A 99 -6.79 -11.81 -4.78
C VAL A 99 -8.11 -11.15 -4.36
N ASP A 100 -9.04 -11.95 -3.84
CA ASP A 100 -10.24 -11.41 -3.20
C ASP A 100 -9.86 -10.50 -2.02
N THR A 101 -10.39 -9.28 -1.99
CA THR A 101 -10.15 -8.32 -0.90
C THR A 101 -11.20 -8.46 0.20
N VAL A 102 -10.84 -8.06 1.42
CA VAL A 102 -11.71 -8.24 2.58
C VAL A 102 -12.68 -7.08 2.73
N LEU A 103 -13.98 -7.36 2.64
CA LEU A 103 -15.04 -6.42 2.96
C LEU A 103 -15.32 -6.39 4.47
N TYR A 104 -15.10 -5.22 5.08
CA TYR A 104 -15.50 -4.91 6.44
C TYR A 104 -16.77 -4.05 6.43
N SER A 105 -17.74 -4.41 7.26
CA SER A 105 -18.94 -3.59 7.44
C SER A 105 -19.33 -3.44 8.91
N TYR A 106 -19.86 -2.27 9.24
CA TYR A 106 -20.32 -1.95 10.59
C TYR A 106 -21.57 -1.05 10.54
N GLY A 107 -22.55 -1.38 11.37
CA GLY A 107 -23.77 -0.61 11.55
C GLY A 107 -24.33 -0.81 12.97
N ALA A 108 -24.99 0.24 13.48
CA ALA A 108 -25.64 0.18 14.79
C ALA A 108 -27.06 -0.39 14.68
N GLY A 109 -27.51 -1.06 15.75
CA GLY A 109 -28.86 -1.61 15.84
C GLY A 109 -29.22 -2.52 14.68
N LYS A 110 -30.44 -2.35 14.14
CA LYS A 110 -30.99 -3.20 13.07
C LYS A 110 -30.12 -3.22 11.80
N MET A 111 -29.43 -2.12 11.50
CA MET A 111 -28.53 -2.08 10.33
C MET A 111 -27.34 -3.02 10.51
N GLY A 112 -26.81 -3.16 11.73
CA GLY A 112 -25.76 -4.15 12.01
C GLY A 112 -26.23 -5.59 11.79
N ASP A 113 -27.48 -5.88 12.17
CA ASP A 113 -28.08 -7.20 11.94
C ASP A 113 -28.35 -7.48 10.45
N GLU A 114 -28.79 -6.47 9.69
CA GLU A 114 -28.92 -6.55 8.22
C GLU A 114 -27.56 -6.79 7.56
N LEU A 115 -26.54 -6.00 7.90
CA LEU A 115 -25.19 -6.13 7.33
C LEU A 115 -24.61 -7.53 7.53
N LYS A 116 -24.76 -8.12 8.72
CA LYS A 116 -24.31 -9.49 8.99
C LYS A 116 -25.03 -10.54 8.14
N LYS A 117 -26.33 -10.35 7.87
CA LYS A 117 -27.12 -11.28 7.07
C LYS A 117 -26.88 -11.12 5.58
N THR A 118 -26.73 -9.88 5.13
CA THR A 118 -26.67 -9.52 3.72
C THR A 118 -25.27 -9.52 3.16
N LEU A 119 -24.24 -9.20 3.95
CA LEU A 119 -22.85 -9.07 3.46
C LEU A 119 -21.92 -10.16 3.99
N ALA A 120 -22.43 -11.17 4.67
CA ALA A 120 -21.64 -12.37 4.96
C ALA A 120 -21.42 -13.17 3.66
N GLY A 121 -20.20 -13.65 3.44
CA GLY A 121 -19.82 -14.44 2.27
C GLY A 121 -18.99 -13.66 1.25
N ASN A 122 -18.92 -14.20 0.03
CA ASN A 122 -18.18 -13.61 -1.09
C ASN A 122 -19.15 -12.81 -1.97
N TRP A 123 -18.69 -11.64 -2.41
CA TRP A 123 -19.48 -10.69 -3.19
C TRP A 123 -18.64 -10.12 -4.31
N ASP A 124 -19.28 -9.86 -5.45
CA ASP A 124 -18.67 -9.07 -6.50
C ASP A 124 -18.65 -7.59 -6.08
N ASN A 125 -17.68 -6.82 -6.56
CA ASN A 125 -17.58 -5.40 -6.22
C ASN A 125 -18.79 -4.59 -6.71
N VAL A 126 -19.48 -5.02 -7.77
CA VAL A 126 -20.69 -4.35 -8.26
C VAL A 126 -21.85 -4.51 -7.29
N ASP A 127 -21.91 -5.62 -6.55
CA ASP A 127 -23.00 -5.89 -5.59
C ASP A 127 -22.96 -4.93 -4.39
N ILE A 128 -21.76 -4.45 -4.04
CA ILE A 128 -21.55 -3.50 -2.95
C ILE A 128 -22.30 -2.19 -3.23
N THR A 129 -22.32 -1.73 -4.48
CA THR A 129 -23.04 -0.51 -4.87
C THR A 129 -24.54 -0.65 -4.70
N ARG A 130 -25.11 -1.80 -5.06
CA ARG A 130 -26.54 -2.10 -4.86
C ARG A 130 -26.92 -2.13 -3.38
N PHE A 131 -26.02 -2.60 -2.52
CA PHE A 131 -26.21 -2.49 -1.08
C PHE A 131 -26.25 -1.02 -0.61
N MET A 132 -25.34 -0.18 -1.09
CA MET A 132 -25.30 1.24 -0.74
C MET A 132 -26.59 1.97 -1.14
N GLU A 133 -27.13 1.67 -2.31
CA GLU A 133 -28.43 2.20 -2.77
C GLU A 133 -29.56 1.89 -1.77
N LYS A 134 -29.67 0.62 -1.36
CA LYS A 134 -30.67 0.19 -0.37
C LYS A 134 -30.47 0.90 0.98
N ALA A 135 -29.21 0.99 1.43
CA ALA A 135 -28.89 1.58 2.73
C ALA A 135 -29.14 3.10 2.77
N LEU A 136 -28.90 3.80 1.66
CA LEU A 136 -29.07 5.24 1.52
C LEU A 136 -30.47 5.64 1.02
N GLN A 137 -31.29 4.67 0.62
CA GLN A 137 -32.62 4.88 0.03
C GLN A 137 -32.56 5.75 -1.24
N VAL A 138 -31.60 5.45 -2.11
CA VAL A 138 -31.41 6.13 -3.42
C VAL A 138 -31.50 5.13 -4.57
N SER A 139 -31.71 5.63 -5.79
CA SER A 139 -31.76 4.83 -7.03
C SER A 139 -30.79 5.38 -8.07
N LEU A 140 -29.71 4.66 -8.35
CA LEU A 140 -28.77 4.95 -9.42
C LEU A 140 -29.38 4.69 -10.79
N ASP A 141 -30.34 3.77 -10.89
CA ASP A 141 -31.07 3.53 -12.13
C ASP A 141 -31.89 4.78 -12.51
N GLU A 142 -32.58 5.40 -11.54
CA GLU A 142 -33.31 6.66 -11.74
C GLU A 142 -32.37 7.81 -12.13
N VAL A 143 -31.23 7.96 -11.45
CA VAL A 143 -30.22 8.96 -11.80
C VAL A 143 -29.67 8.73 -13.22
N THR A 144 -29.45 7.46 -13.60
CA THR A 144 -28.98 7.10 -14.93
C THR A 144 -29.99 7.47 -16.02
N GLU A 145 -31.29 7.27 -15.77
CA GLU A 145 -32.36 7.70 -16.67
C GLU A 145 -32.39 9.22 -16.85
N LEU A 146 -32.27 9.98 -15.75
CA LEU A 146 -32.23 11.45 -15.78
C LEU A 146 -31.03 11.97 -16.58
N LEU A 147 -29.83 11.39 -16.38
CA LEU A 147 -28.62 11.81 -17.09
C LEU A 147 -28.68 11.52 -18.60
N ARG A 148 -29.40 10.47 -19.02
CA ARG A 148 -29.59 10.14 -20.44
C ARG A 148 -30.64 10.99 -21.14
N ALA A 149 -31.55 11.59 -20.37
CA ALA A 149 -32.60 12.46 -20.89
C ALA A 149 -32.17 13.94 -21.02
N ALA A 150 -31.01 14.29 -20.46
CA ALA A 150 -30.38 15.61 -20.56
C ALA A 150 -29.53 15.74 -21.84
#